data_AF-A0A7Z9ZHL4-F1
#
_entry.id   AF-A0A7Z9ZHL4-F1
#
_cell.length_a   1.000
_cell.length_b   1.000
_cell.length_c   1.000
_cell.angle_alpha   90.00
_cell.angle_beta   90.00
_cell.angle_gamma   90.00
#
_symmetry.space_group_name_H-M   'P 1'
#
loop_
_entity.id
_entity.type
_entity.pdbx_description
1 polymer ?
#
loop_
_entity_poly.entity_id
_entity_poly.type
_entity_poly.pdbx_seq_one_letter_code
_entity_poly.pdbx_strand_id
1 'polypeptide(L)'
;MKAEAHAVTQSANQRLSAKEKDVNDTIWVQQTLAGDRDAFANLVEKYKTAVYNLAYRMLGRPTEAEDAAQETFLRAYTKLGSYKPEHKFSSWLLAITAHLCIDHLRREQPLLLEEVQPYQVWGRQSEDPEAILLAAEREEAVQRLLEALPAHYRLVVVLRYWHDLSYREIAQVTRLSEGAV
;
A
#
# COMPACT_ATOMS: atom_id res chain seq x y z
N MET A 1 13.71 -14.15 -31.45
CA MET A 1 12.39 -14.47 -32.05
C MET A 1 11.40 -15.17 -31.11
N LYS A 2 11.61 -16.40 -30.58
CA LYS A 2 10.60 -17.02 -29.68
C LYS A 2 10.50 -16.38 -28.27
N ALA A 3 11.61 -15.85 -27.73
CA ALA A 3 11.64 -15.21 -26.41
C ALA A 3 10.97 -13.81 -26.38
N GLU A 4 11.08 -13.04 -27.47
CA GLU A 4 10.45 -11.71 -27.58
C GLU A 4 8.92 -11.82 -27.70
N ALA A 5 8.41 -12.85 -28.37
CA ALA A 5 6.97 -13.09 -28.48
C ALA A 5 6.32 -13.42 -27.12
N HIS A 6 7.00 -14.18 -26.24
CA HIS A 6 6.50 -14.50 -24.90
C HIS A 6 6.46 -13.28 -23.96
N ALA A 7 7.48 -12.42 -23.97
CA ALA A 7 7.53 -11.22 -23.14
C ALA A 7 6.45 -10.18 -23.54
N VAL A 8 6.15 -10.07 -24.84
CA VAL A 8 5.09 -9.19 -25.37
C VAL A 8 3.70 -9.72 -25.00
N THR A 9 3.46 -11.03 -25.09
CA THR A 9 2.20 -11.65 -24.66
C THR A 9 1.98 -11.54 -23.14
N GLN A 10 3.03 -11.69 -22.33
CA GLN A 10 2.95 -11.58 -20.86
C GLN A 10 2.68 -10.13 -20.41
N SER A 11 3.32 -9.15 -21.06
CA SER A 11 3.06 -7.72 -20.82
C SER A 11 1.65 -7.30 -21.26
N ALA A 12 1.11 -7.88 -22.34
CA ALA A 12 -0.26 -7.64 -22.79
C ALA A 12 -1.29 -8.23 -21.82
N ASN A 13 -1.07 -9.46 -21.32
CA ASN A 13 -1.93 -10.09 -20.32
C ASN A 13 -1.92 -9.35 -18.96
N GLN A 14 -0.77 -8.84 -18.52
CA GLN A 14 -0.69 -8.02 -17.31
C GLN A 14 -1.46 -6.70 -17.46
N ARG A 15 -1.39 -6.06 -18.63
CA ARG A 15 -2.13 -4.82 -18.93
C ARG A 15 -3.63 -5.05 -19.02
N LEU A 16 -4.07 -6.18 -19.58
CA LEU A 16 -5.48 -6.59 -19.60
C LEU A 16 -6.01 -6.84 -18.18
N SER A 17 -5.26 -7.59 -17.35
CA SER A 17 -5.62 -7.86 -15.96
C SER A 17 -5.67 -6.59 -15.08
N ALA A 18 -4.75 -5.64 -15.28
CA ALA A 18 -4.78 -4.36 -14.56
C ALA A 18 -6.00 -3.53 -14.98
N LYS A 19 -6.33 -3.51 -16.28
CA LYS A 19 -7.49 -2.78 -16.80
C LYS A 19 -8.82 -3.36 -16.34
N GLU A 20 -8.95 -4.68 -16.26
CA GLU A 20 -10.13 -5.36 -15.70
C GLU A 20 -10.29 -5.07 -14.19
N LYS A 21 -9.17 -5.04 -13.46
CA LYS A 21 -9.15 -4.68 -12.04
C LYS A 21 -9.64 -3.24 -11.80
N ASP A 22 -9.26 -2.29 -12.66
CA ASP A 22 -9.71 -0.90 -12.59
C ASP A 22 -11.20 -0.74 -12.92
N VAL A 23 -11.73 -1.58 -13.84
CA VAL A 23 -13.16 -1.61 -14.18
C VAL A 23 -14.00 -2.08 -12.98
N ASN A 24 -13.58 -3.15 -12.30
CA ASN A 24 -14.29 -3.66 -11.13
C ASN A 24 -14.29 -2.65 -9.98
N ASP A 25 -13.19 -1.91 -9.76
CA ASP A 25 -13.14 -0.88 -8.74
C ASP A 25 -14.18 0.22 -8.99
N THR A 26 -14.28 0.66 -10.24
CA THR A 26 -15.25 1.70 -10.62
C THR A 26 -16.68 1.25 -10.38
N ILE A 27 -17.01 -0.02 -10.68
CA ILE A 27 -18.33 -0.60 -10.44
C ILE A 27 -18.64 -0.63 -8.94
N TRP A 28 -17.72 -1.15 -8.12
CA TRP A 28 -17.92 -1.23 -6.67
C TRP A 28 -18.05 0.15 -6.04
N VAL A 29 -17.26 1.13 -6.48
CA VAL A 29 -17.40 2.53 -6.06
C VAL A 29 -18.80 3.06 -6.38
N GLN A 30 -19.29 2.87 -7.60
CA GLN A 30 -20.63 3.34 -7.99
C GLN A 30 -21.75 2.69 -7.18
N GLN A 31 -21.65 1.39 -6.93
CA GLN A 31 -22.59 0.65 -6.09
C GLN A 31 -22.58 1.17 -4.64
N THR A 32 -21.39 1.39 -4.07
CA THR A 32 -21.28 1.98 -2.73
C THR A 32 -21.90 3.37 -2.65
N LEU A 33 -21.66 4.22 -3.66
CA LEU A 33 -22.28 5.55 -3.73
C LEU A 33 -23.80 5.49 -3.92
N ALA A 34 -24.33 4.43 -4.53
CA ALA A 34 -25.76 4.17 -4.66
C ALA A 34 -26.40 3.58 -3.38
N GLY A 35 -25.60 3.33 -2.33
CA GLY A 35 -26.07 2.83 -1.03
C GLY A 35 -25.83 1.35 -0.78
N ASP A 36 -25.22 0.62 -1.72
CA ASP A 36 -24.82 -0.77 -1.51
C ASP A 36 -23.54 -0.84 -0.65
N ARG A 37 -23.74 -1.10 0.64
CA ARG A 37 -22.64 -1.17 1.61
C ARG A 37 -21.73 -2.38 1.39
N ASP A 38 -22.27 -3.47 0.84
CA ASP A 38 -21.51 -4.71 0.63
C ASP A 38 -20.52 -4.55 -0.53
N ALA A 39 -20.83 -3.67 -1.50
CA ALA A 39 -19.90 -3.33 -2.58
C ALA A 39 -18.57 -2.75 -2.06
N PHE A 40 -18.58 -2.02 -0.93
CA PHE A 40 -17.35 -1.48 -0.35
C PHE A 40 -16.47 -2.59 0.26
N ALA A 41 -17.07 -3.67 0.76
CA ALA A 41 -16.32 -4.80 1.30
C ALA A 41 -15.42 -5.45 0.24
N ASN A 42 -15.82 -5.44 -1.04
CA ASN A 42 -14.97 -5.91 -2.14
C ASN A 42 -13.71 -5.03 -2.32
N LEU A 43 -13.84 -3.71 -2.16
CA LEU A 43 -12.71 -2.79 -2.19
C LEU A 43 -11.79 -3.04 -0.98
N VAL A 44 -12.35 -3.24 0.21
CA VAL A 44 -11.58 -3.58 1.42
C VAL A 44 -10.80 -4.87 1.21
N GLU A 45 -11.47 -5.94 0.77
CA GLU A 45 -10.83 -7.25 0.59
C GLU A 45 -9.70 -7.20 -0.45
N LYS A 46 -9.91 -6.46 -1.54
CA LYS A 46 -8.90 -6.28 -2.59
C LYS A 46 -7.68 -5.50 -2.11
N TYR A 47 -7.88 -4.50 -1.25
CA TYR A 47 -6.83 -3.53 -0.92
C TYR A 47 -6.24 -3.64 0.50
N LYS A 48 -6.82 -4.46 1.39
CA LYS A 48 -6.39 -4.57 2.80
C LYS A 48 -4.90 -4.87 2.96
N THR A 49 -4.35 -5.78 2.14
CA THR A 49 -2.93 -6.14 2.21
C THR A 49 -2.03 -5.00 1.76
N ALA A 50 -2.41 -4.27 0.70
CA ALA A 50 -1.63 -3.13 0.22
C ALA A 50 -1.64 -1.99 1.25
N VAL A 51 -2.81 -1.65 1.79
CA VAL A 51 -2.95 -0.61 2.81
C VAL A 51 -2.17 -0.97 4.08
N TYR A 52 -2.31 -2.20 4.58
CA TYR A 52 -1.59 -2.68 5.75
C TYR A 52 -0.07 -2.67 5.53
N ASN A 53 0.41 -3.15 4.37
CA ASN A 53 1.84 -3.15 4.06
C ASN A 53 2.41 -1.73 4.01
N LEU A 54 1.71 -0.77 3.40
CA LEU A 54 2.14 0.63 3.43
C LEU A 54 2.22 1.14 4.87
N ALA A 55 1.18 0.91 5.66
CA ALA A 55 1.14 1.36 7.05
C ALA A 55 2.25 0.73 7.91
N TYR A 56 2.46 -0.58 7.79
CA TYR A 56 3.52 -1.29 8.51
C TYR A 56 4.91 -0.77 8.14
N ARG A 57 5.19 -0.59 6.85
CA ARG A 57 6.48 -0.05 6.40
C ARG A 57 6.72 1.38 6.87
N MET A 58 5.65 2.13 7.10
CA MET A 58 5.74 3.50 7.58
C MET A 58 5.88 3.57 9.11
N LEU A 59 5.14 2.76 9.85
CA LEU A 59 4.99 2.87 11.31
C LEU A 59 5.83 1.84 12.10
N GLY A 60 6.20 0.72 11.48
CA GLY A 60 7.07 -0.31 12.07
C GLY A 60 6.40 -1.24 13.08
N ARG A 61 5.23 -0.85 13.61
CA ARG A 61 4.49 -1.63 14.61
C ARG A 61 3.24 -2.29 14.01
N PRO A 62 3.02 -3.61 14.20
CA PRO A 62 1.85 -4.30 13.66
C PRO A 62 0.51 -3.71 14.09
N THR A 63 0.40 -3.32 15.37
CA THR A 63 -0.83 -2.75 15.95
C THR A 63 -1.15 -1.38 15.35
N GLU A 64 -0.16 -0.51 15.25
CA GLU A 64 -0.33 0.82 14.62
C GLU A 64 -0.63 0.71 13.13
N ALA A 65 -0.03 -0.27 12.45
CA ALA A 65 -0.32 -0.55 11.06
C ALA A 65 -1.76 -1.01 10.85
N GLU A 66 -2.27 -1.86 11.76
CA GLU A 66 -3.67 -2.31 11.74
C GLU A 66 -4.63 -1.15 11.98
N ASP A 67 -4.38 -0.33 13.01
CA ASP A 67 -5.19 0.84 13.33
C ASP A 67 -5.22 1.84 12.17
N ALA A 68 -4.05 2.13 11.58
CA ALA A 68 -3.94 3.02 10.42
C ALA A 68 -4.64 2.44 9.18
N ALA A 69 -4.63 1.12 8.99
CA ALA A 69 -5.33 0.47 7.90
C ALA A 69 -6.86 0.56 8.07
N GLN A 70 -7.36 0.30 9.27
CA GLN A 70 -8.79 0.44 9.58
C GLN A 70 -9.25 1.89 9.38
N GLU A 71 -8.53 2.86 9.94
CA GLU A 71 -8.82 4.29 9.78
C GLU A 71 -8.74 4.74 8.31
N THR A 72 -7.82 4.16 7.52
CA THR A 72 -7.77 4.40 6.06
C THR A 72 -9.10 4.04 5.41
N PHE A 73 -9.63 2.85 5.66
CA PHE A 73 -10.87 2.40 5.02
C PHE A 73 -12.09 3.19 5.50
N LEU A 74 -12.15 3.57 6.78
CA LEU A 74 -13.19 4.47 7.30
C LEU A 74 -13.16 5.84 6.60
N ARG A 75 -11.96 6.42 6.43
CA ARG A 75 -11.78 7.67 5.69
C ARG A 75 -12.06 7.54 4.21
N ALA A 76 -11.70 6.41 3.60
CA ALA A 76 -11.99 6.13 2.20
C ALA A 76 -13.51 6.03 1.98
N TYR A 77 -14.23 5.31 2.85
CA TYR A 77 -15.69 5.21 2.76
C TYR A 77 -16.35 6.59 2.87
N THR A 78 -15.98 7.40 3.87
CA THR A 78 -16.56 8.74 4.07
C THR A 78 -16.20 9.73 2.96
N LYS A 79 -15.03 9.60 2.34
CA LYS A 79 -14.56 10.46 1.24
C LYS A 79 -14.85 9.90 -0.15
N LEU A 80 -15.53 8.76 -0.26
CA LEU A 80 -15.69 8.05 -1.53
C LEU A 80 -16.35 8.91 -2.61
N GLY A 81 -17.27 9.80 -2.23
CA GLY A 81 -17.91 10.74 -3.17
C GLY A 81 -16.96 11.78 -3.78
N SER A 82 -15.76 11.95 -3.23
CA SER A 82 -14.72 12.83 -3.79
C SER A 82 -13.76 12.12 -4.74
N TYR A 83 -13.82 10.78 -4.82
CA TYR A 83 -13.00 10.01 -5.74
C TYR A 83 -13.39 10.31 -7.19
N LYS A 84 -12.38 10.55 -8.03
CA LYS A 84 -12.56 10.76 -9.46
C LYS A 84 -12.08 9.52 -10.21
N PRO A 85 -12.93 8.88 -11.04
CA PRO A 85 -12.57 7.69 -11.83
C PRO A 85 -11.42 7.91 -12.83
N GLU A 86 -11.04 9.15 -13.10
CA GLU A 86 -9.87 9.52 -13.89
C GLU A 86 -8.54 9.07 -13.26
N HIS A 87 -8.54 8.84 -11.95
CA HIS A 87 -7.39 8.33 -11.19
C HIS A 87 -7.64 6.88 -10.78
N LYS A 88 -6.57 6.09 -10.66
CA LYS A 88 -6.68 4.74 -10.10
C LYS A 88 -7.15 4.81 -8.66
N PHE A 89 -8.12 3.96 -8.30
CA PHE A 89 -8.61 3.86 -6.93
C PHE A 89 -7.48 3.50 -5.96
N SER A 90 -6.59 2.59 -6.37
CA SER A 90 -5.41 2.20 -5.59
C SER A 90 -4.53 3.39 -5.21
N SER A 91 -4.21 4.27 -6.16
CA SER A 91 -3.40 5.48 -5.91
C SER A 91 -4.12 6.44 -4.96
N TRP A 92 -5.42 6.63 -5.14
CA TRP A 92 -6.23 7.48 -4.24
C TRP A 92 -6.28 6.94 -2.81
N LEU A 93 -6.46 5.63 -2.66
CA LEU A 93 -6.49 4.96 -1.37
C LEU A 93 -5.12 5.01 -0.67
N LEU A 94 -4.04 4.69 -1.39
CA LEU A 94 -2.67 4.78 -0.86
C LEU A 94 -2.29 6.21 -0.47
N ALA A 95 -2.85 7.23 -1.14
CA ALA A 95 -2.72 8.61 -0.69
C ALA A 95 -3.36 8.83 0.68
N ILE A 96 -4.56 8.31 0.92
CA ILE A 96 -5.20 8.43 2.25
C ILE A 96 -4.32 7.77 3.33
N THR A 97 -3.83 6.56 3.06
CA THR A 97 -2.94 5.82 3.97
C THR A 97 -1.63 6.58 4.23
N ALA A 98 -1.00 7.11 3.17
CA ALA A 98 0.24 7.86 3.27
C ALA A 98 0.09 9.10 4.17
N HIS A 99 -0.97 9.90 3.96
CA HIS A 99 -1.23 11.07 4.80
C HIS A 99 -1.44 10.69 6.27
N LEU A 100 -2.20 9.61 6.53
CA LEU A 100 -2.41 9.08 7.88
C LEU A 100 -1.10 8.71 8.57
N CYS A 101 -0.23 7.96 7.89
CA CYS A 101 1.04 7.53 8.45
C CYS A 101 1.99 8.71 8.71
N ILE A 102 2.07 9.68 7.78
CA ILE A 102 2.88 10.88 7.97
C ILE A 102 2.34 11.72 9.15
N ASP A 103 1.03 11.88 9.26
CA ASP A 103 0.42 12.59 10.39
C ASP A 103 0.71 11.89 11.73
N HIS A 104 0.71 10.55 11.76
CA HIS A 104 1.09 9.74 12.93
C HIS A 104 2.55 10.01 13.33
N LEU A 105 3.48 9.81 12.40
CA LEU A 105 4.92 10.01 12.63
C LEU A 105 5.27 11.45 13.03
N ARG A 106 4.50 12.45 12.58
CA ARG A 106 4.70 13.85 13.00
C ARG A 106 4.29 14.08 14.46
N ARG A 107 3.30 13.34 14.97
CA ARG A 107 2.82 13.45 16.35
C ARG A 107 3.72 12.71 17.34
N GLU A 108 4.36 11.63 16.91
CA GLU A 108 5.22 10.77 17.74
C GLU A 108 6.69 11.21 17.85
N GLN A 109 6.99 12.48 18.15
CA GLN A 109 8.38 12.84 18.48
C GLN A 109 8.94 11.91 19.59
N PRO A 110 10.23 11.51 19.51
CA PRO A 110 10.63 10.12 19.69
C PRO A 110 10.58 9.69 21.16
N LEU A 111 9.76 8.68 21.45
CA LEU A 111 9.97 7.82 22.61
C LEU A 111 10.86 6.66 22.19
N LEU A 112 11.85 6.41 23.05
CA LEU A 112 12.93 5.43 22.91
C LEU A 112 12.43 4.06 22.44
N LEU A 113 13.28 3.43 21.62
CA LEU A 113 13.27 2.04 21.17
C LEU A 113 12.57 1.09 22.17
N GLU A 114 11.42 0.59 21.75
CA GLU A 114 10.76 -0.56 22.36
C GLU A 114 10.60 -1.64 21.28
N GLU A 115 10.64 -2.90 21.71
CA GLU A 115 10.92 -4.08 20.87
C GLU A 115 10.11 -4.15 19.56
N VAL A 116 10.82 -4.33 18.45
CA VAL A 116 10.21 -4.59 17.13
C VAL A 116 9.57 -5.97 17.16
N GLN A 117 8.24 -6.02 17.05
CA GLN A 117 7.54 -7.30 16.95
C GLN A 117 7.77 -7.95 15.58
N PRO A 118 7.95 -9.29 15.52
CA PRO A 118 8.18 -10.00 14.27
C PRO A 118 7.07 -9.74 13.24
N TYR A 119 7.45 -9.38 12.02
CA TYR A 119 6.54 -9.25 10.89
C TYR A 119 5.95 -10.62 10.52
N GLN A 120 4.65 -10.79 10.71
CA GLN A 120 3.93 -11.91 10.10
C GLN A 120 3.48 -11.52 8.69
N VAL A 121 4.14 -12.11 7.69
CA VAL A 121 3.71 -11.98 6.29
C VAL A 121 2.35 -12.67 6.15
N TRP A 122 1.28 -11.90 5.95
CA TRP A 122 0.01 -12.48 5.56
C TRP A 122 0.18 -13.15 4.18
N GLY A 123 0.11 -14.48 4.13
CA GLY A 123 0.08 -15.24 2.87
C GLY A 123 1.38 -15.90 2.40
N ARG A 124 2.42 -16.04 3.24
CA ARG A 124 3.60 -16.84 2.89
C ARG A 124 3.70 -18.09 3.77
N GLN A 125 3.18 -19.21 3.28
CA GLN A 125 3.45 -20.53 3.86
C GLN A 125 4.79 -21.03 3.30
N SER A 126 5.85 -20.96 4.10
CA SER A 126 7.08 -21.71 3.88
C SER A 126 7.06 -22.91 4.82
N GLU A 127 7.44 -24.11 4.34
CA GLU A 127 7.46 -25.33 5.16
C GLU A 127 8.77 -25.49 5.96
N ASP A 128 9.79 -24.67 5.67
CA ASP A 128 11.09 -24.70 6.35
C ASP A 128 11.19 -23.63 7.46
N PRO A 129 11.29 -24.04 8.74
CA PRO A 129 11.46 -23.12 9.88
C PRO A 129 12.73 -22.25 9.81
N GLU A 130 13.83 -22.76 9.25
CA GLU A 130 15.08 -22.01 9.13
C GLU A 130 14.92 -20.87 8.10
N ALA A 131 14.31 -21.18 6.95
CA ALA A 131 13.99 -20.17 5.94
C ALA A 131 13.00 -19.10 6.45
N ILE A 132 12.06 -19.46 7.33
CA ILE A 132 11.16 -18.48 7.97
C ILE A 132 11.94 -17.54 8.87
N LEU A 133 12.83 -18.08 9.72
CA LEU A 133 13.63 -17.26 10.64
C LEU A 133 14.55 -16.29 9.89
N LEU A 134 15.29 -16.79 8.88
CA LEU A 134 16.16 -15.96 8.04
C LEU A 134 15.37 -14.86 7.29
N ALA A 135 14.17 -15.17 6.82
CA ALA A 135 13.31 -14.17 6.19
C ALA A 135 12.86 -13.11 7.19
N ALA A 136 12.52 -13.49 8.42
CA ALA A 136 12.12 -12.57 9.48
C ALA A 136 13.27 -11.64 9.90
N GLU A 137 14.48 -12.16 10.08
CA GLU A 137 15.67 -11.35 10.40
C GLU A 137 15.99 -10.33 9.29
N ARG A 138 15.90 -10.77 8.03
CA ARG A 138 16.09 -9.89 6.87
C ARG A 138 15.04 -8.79 6.85
N GLU A 139 13.80 -9.14 7.11
CA GLU A 139 12.67 -8.23 7.12
C GLU A 139 12.81 -7.17 8.22
N GLU A 140 13.20 -7.58 9.43
CA GLU A 140 13.52 -6.68 10.53
C GLU A 140 14.68 -5.74 10.18
N ALA A 141 15.73 -6.25 9.52
CA ALA A 141 16.84 -5.42 9.07
C ALA A 141 16.40 -4.35 8.06
N VAL A 142 15.55 -4.72 7.08
CA VAL A 142 14.97 -3.76 6.12
C VAL A 142 14.10 -2.74 6.84
N GLN A 143 13.28 -3.17 7.79
CA GLN A 143 12.40 -2.29 8.55
C GLN A 143 13.20 -1.26 9.37
N ARG A 144 14.28 -1.67 10.05
CA ARG A 144 15.20 -0.74 10.75
C ARG A 144 15.83 0.29 9.82
N LEU A 145 16.21 -0.11 8.60
CA LEU A 145 16.77 0.81 7.60
C LEU A 145 15.73 1.83 7.12
N LEU A 146 14.49 1.40 6.93
CA LEU A 146 13.38 2.32 6.61
C LEU A 146 13.13 3.29 7.77
N GLU A 147 13.17 2.80 9.01
CA GLU A 147 12.96 3.61 10.22
C GLU A 147 14.01 4.70 10.43
N ALA A 148 15.25 4.47 9.96
CA ALA A 148 16.30 5.48 9.99
C ALA A 148 16.06 6.63 8.99
N LEU A 149 15.19 6.45 7.99
CA LEU A 149 14.88 7.49 7.02
C LEU A 149 13.86 8.50 7.59
N PRO A 150 14.02 9.80 7.27
CA PRO A 150 12.95 10.79 7.41
C PRO A 150 11.67 10.30 6.73
N ALA A 151 10.52 10.56 7.36
CA ALA A 151 9.23 9.98 6.99
C ALA A 151 8.85 10.17 5.49
N HIS A 152 9.21 11.31 4.90
CA HIS A 152 8.94 11.58 3.49
C HIS A 152 9.80 10.74 2.54
N TYR A 153 11.09 10.54 2.84
CA TYR A 153 11.95 9.65 2.06
C TYR A 153 11.55 8.19 2.22
N ARG A 154 11.19 7.78 3.45
CA ARG A 154 10.63 6.44 3.72
C ARG A 154 9.41 6.18 2.84
N LEU A 155 8.47 7.13 2.79
CA LEU A 155 7.26 7.01 2.00
C LEU A 155 7.56 6.81 0.50
N VAL A 156 8.45 7.62 -0.08
CA VAL A 156 8.82 7.49 -1.51
C VAL A 156 9.42 6.12 -1.80
N VAL A 157 10.33 5.64 -0.95
CA VAL A 157 10.94 4.31 -1.09
C VAL A 157 9.88 3.21 -1.02
N VAL A 158 8.97 3.27 -0.05
CA VAL A 158 7.92 2.26 0.12
C VAL A 158 6.98 2.23 -1.10
N LEU A 159 6.51 3.39 -1.54
CA LEU A 159 5.64 3.50 -2.71
C LEU A 159 6.32 2.99 -3.99
N ARG A 160 7.63 3.23 -4.16
CA ARG A 160 8.36 2.76 -5.33
C ARG A 160 8.59 1.26 -5.31
N TYR A 161 9.08 0.70 -4.20
CA TYR A 161 9.57 -0.69 -4.17
C TYR A 161 8.52 -1.71 -3.75
N TRP A 162 7.51 -1.34 -2.94
CA TRP A 162 6.45 -2.27 -2.50
C TRP A 162 5.15 -2.12 -3.29
N HIS A 163 4.88 -0.95 -3.84
CA HIS A 163 3.65 -0.68 -4.59
C HIS A 163 3.86 -0.47 -6.09
N ASP A 164 5.12 -0.49 -6.55
CA ASP A 164 5.52 -0.29 -7.95
C ASP A 164 4.87 0.93 -8.61
N LEU A 165 4.69 2.01 -7.84
CA LEU A 165 4.17 3.26 -8.36
C LEU A 165 5.23 3.94 -9.24
N SER A 166 4.76 4.56 -10.33
CA SER A 166 5.59 5.45 -11.15
C SER A 166 5.88 6.75 -10.41
N TYR A 167 6.95 7.47 -10.79
CA TYR A 167 7.28 8.79 -10.19
C TYR A 167 6.11 9.77 -10.25
N ARG A 168 5.33 9.75 -11.34
CA ARG A 168 4.12 10.55 -11.50
C ARG A 168 3.03 10.18 -10.48
N GLU A 169 2.79 8.89 -10.27
CA GLU A 169 1.80 8.45 -9.27
C GLU A 169 2.30 8.74 -7.84
N ILE A 170 3.60 8.60 -7.57
CA ILE A 170 4.19 8.97 -6.27
C ILE A 170 4.03 10.46 -6.02
N ALA A 171 4.29 11.32 -7.01
CA ALA A 171 4.08 12.76 -6.92
C ALA A 171 2.61 13.10 -6.59
N GLN A 172 1.65 12.40 -7.21
CA GLN A 172 0.22 12.55 -6.90
C GLN A 172 -0.13 12.13 -5.47
N VAL A 173 0.41 10.99 -5.01
CA VAL A 173 0.18 10.45 -3.66
C VAL A 173 0.77 11.38 -2.59
N THR A 174 2.01 11.83 -2.81
CA THR A 174 2.78 12.65 -1.85
C THR A 174 2.48 14.15 -1.94
N ARG A 175 1.76 14.58 -2.98
CA ARG A 175 1.55 16.01 -3.35
C ARG A 175 2.86 16.78 -3.55
N LEU A 176 3.93 16.09 -3.96
CA LEU A 176 5.21 16.68 -4.35
C LEU A 176 5.27 16.88 -5.87
N SER A 177 6.20 17.68 -6.37
CA SER A 177 6.49 17.76 -7.81
C SER A 177 7.26 16.52 -8.26
N GLU A 178 7.12 16.11 -9.53
CA GLU A 178 7.84 14.94 -10.06
C GLU A 178 9.36 15.06 -9.94
N GLY A 179 9.92 16.27 -10.04
CA GLY A 179 11.36 16.50 -9.87
C GLY A 179 11.84 16.51 -8.41
N ALA A 180 10.92 16.52 -7.44
CA ALA A 180 11.23 16.41 -6.02
C ALA A 180 11.10 14.97 -5.48
N VAL A 181 10.59 14.04 -6.29
CA VAL A 181 10.49 12.59 -6.01
C VAL A 181 11.73 11.88 -6.55
#